data_AF-A0A0F8WY70-F1
#
_entry.id   AF-A0A0F8WY70-F1
#
_cell.length_a   1.000
_cell.length_b   1.000
_cell.length_c   1.000
_cell.angle_alpha   90.00
_cell.angle_beta   90.00
_cell.angle_gamma   90.00
#
_symmetry.space_group_name_H-M   'P 1'
#
loop_
_entity.id
_entity.type
_entity.pdbx_description
1 polymer ?
#
loop_
_entity_poly.entity_id
_entity_poly.type
_entity_poly.pdbx_seq_one_letter_code
_entity_poly.pdbx_strand_id
1 'polypeptide(L)'
;MSSPAKPDLNDVLPRLNDMMREDDHWGDVAAYIPQLATVDPAKFGIAVVTADGQCHVAGDTQVPFSVQSITKVFTLAIALGRSGDQLWHRVGREPSGRAFNSIVQLEQEQGRPRNPFINAGAIVTTDEVLGNREPREALAEIMRFVREAAGTDDIHINDTVAASETDFGHRNFALAHFLKSYGNLINAPERTLGTYFHHCAMEMTVEQLAMAGRFLIEAPEVPRLVAPSRI
;
A
#
# COMPACT_ATOMS: atom_id res chain seq x y z
N MET A 1 -32.71 -1.01 -24.82
CA MET A 1 -32.61 -1.87 -23.62
C MET A 1 -32.33 -0.94 -22.45
N SER A 2 -33.19 -0.92 -21.42
CA SER A 2 -32.92 -0.12 -20.22
C SER A 2 -31.65 -0.65 -19.57
N SER A 3 -30.76 0.24 -19.14
CA SER A 3 -29.63 -0.16 -18.30
C SER A 3 -30.19 -0.88 -17.07
N PRO A 4 -29.60 -2.00 -16.62
CA PRO A 4 -30.05 -2.67 -15.40
C PRO A 4 -30.04 -1.66 -14.25
N ALA A 5 -31.04 -1.76 -13.36
CA ALA A 5 -31.08 -0.93 -12.17
C ALA A 5 -29.78 -1.12 -11.38
N LYS A 6 -29.17 -0.03 -10.91
CA LYS A 6 -27.98 -0.11 -10.08
C LYS A 6 -28.33 -0.90 -8.81
N PRO A 7 -27.48 -1.86 -8.38
CA PRO A 7 -27.72 -2.58 -7.14
C PRO A 7 -27.73 -1.60 -5.95
N ASP A 8 -28.61 -1.84 -4.99
CA ASP A 8 -28.62 -1.08 -3.73
C ASP A 8 -27.49 -1.61 -2.83
N LEU A 9 -26.45 -0.80 -2.65
CA LEU A 9 -25.29 -1.17 -1.84
C LEU A 9 -25.65 -1.36 -0.36
N ASN A 10 -26.74 -0.75 0.11
CA ASN A 10 -27.23 -0.96 1.48
C ASN A 10 -27.90 -2.33 1.67
N ASP A 11 -28.32 -2.99 0.58
CA ASP A 11 -28.79 -4.39 0.62
C ASP A 11 -27.65 -5.37 0.32
N VAL A 12 -26.82 -5.06 -0.69
CA VAL A 12 -25.79 -5.99 -1.17
C VAL A 12 -24.67 -6.20 -0.15
N LEU A 13 -24.16 -5.14 0.49
CA LEU A 13 -23.01 -5.28 1.39
C LEU A 13 -23.33 -6.09 2.66
N PRO A 14 -24.47 -5.87 3.35
CA PRO A 14 -24.85 -6.73 4.47
C PRO A 14 -24.99 -8.20 4.07
N ARG A 15 -25.60 -8.47 2.91
CA ARG A 15 -25.71 -9.85 2.40
C ARG A 15 -24.36 -10.50 2.12
N LEU A 16 -23.39 -9.76 1.58
CA LEU A 16 -22.02 -10.27 1.40
C LEU A 16 -21.34 -10.55 2.74
N ASN A 17 -21.53 -9.69 3.75
CA ASN A 17 -21.05 -9.94 5.10
C ASN A 17 -21.67 -11.20 5.70
N ASP A 18 -22.98 -11.39 5.55
CA ASP A 18 -23.67 -12.58 6.05
C ASP A 18 -23.17 -13.84 5.35
N MET A 19 -23.05 -13.82 4.01
CA MET A 19 -22.49 -14.93 3.23
C MET A 19 -21.05 -15.27 3.66
N MET A 20 -20.21 -14.27 3.93
CA MET A 20 -18.84 -14.52 4.38
C MET A 20 -18.82 -15.14 5.78
N ARG A 21 -19.76 -14.78 6.65
CA ARG A 21 -19.89 -15.32 8.02
C ARG A 21 -20.50 -16.72 8.07
N GLU A 22 -21.11 -17.19 6.99
CA GLU A 22 -21.58 -18.57 6.85
C GLU A 22 -20.45 -19.56 6.57
N ASP A 23 -19.28 -19.08 6.10
CA ASP A 23 -18.09 -19.91 5.86
C ASP A 23 -17.25 -20.05 7.15
N ASP A 24 -16.75 -21.26 7.40
CA ASP A 24 -15.80 -21.57 8.47
C ASP A 24 -14.34 -21.66 7.98
N HIS A 25 -14.10 -21.53 6.67
CA HIS A 25 -12.78 -21.61 6.03
C HIS A 25 -12.15 -20.22 5.81
N TRP A 26 -11.69 -19.59 6.89
CA TRP A 26 -11.08 -18.25 6.88
C TRP A 26 -9.61 -18.21 6.41
N GLY A 27 -8.99 -19.37 6.21
CA GLY A 27 -7.56 -19.49 5.92
C GLY A 27 -6.67 -19.16 7.11
N ASP A 28 -5.39 -18.90 6.84
CA ASP A 28 -4.38 -18.62 7.88
C ASP A 28 -4.07 -17.12 7.94
N VAL A 29 -4.00 -16.58 9.16
CA VAL A 29 -3.51 -15.22 9.38
C VAL A 29 -2.02 -15.11 9.10
N ALA A 30 -1.58 -13.92 8.71
CA ALA A 30 -0.15 -13.63 8.57
C ALA A 30 0.56 -13.76 9.92
N ALA A 31 1.64 -14.56 9.97
CA ALA A 31 2.38 -14.82 11.21
C ALA A 31 3.88 -14.50 11.12
N TYR A 32 4.29 -13.71 10.13
CA TYR A 32 5.70 -13.32 9.97
C TYR A 32 6.14 -12.21 10.95
N ILE A 33 5.19 -11.53 11.59
CA ILE A 33 5.41 -10.72 12.80
C ILE A 33 4.36 -11.07 13.87
N PRO A 34 4.68 -10.95 15.17
CA PRO A 34 3.77 -11.34 16.26
C PRO A 34 2.42 -10.61 16.26
N GLN A 35 2.40 -9.33 15.89
CA GLN A 35 1.21 -8.48 15.95
C GLN A 35 0.13 -8.91 14.96
N LEU A 36 0.52 -9.52 13.83
CA LEU A 36 -0.42 -10.04 12.84
C LEU A 36 -0.92 -11.44 13.21
N ALA A 37 -0.10 -12.23 13.91
CA ALA A 37 -0.42 -13.60 14.29
C ALA A 37 -1.57 -13.69 15.32
N THR A 38 -1.87 -12.59 16.02
CA THR A 38 -2.92 -12.53 17.04
C THR A 38 -4.26 -12.03 16.52
N VAL A 39 -4.36 -11.72 15.23
CA VAL A 39 -5.61 -11.24 14.62
C VAL A 39 -6.60 -12.41 14.55
N ASP A 40 -7.86 -12.14 14.90
CA ASP A 40 -8.95 -13.10 14.73
C ASP A 40 -9.21 -13.31 13.22
N PRO A 41 -9.04 -14.54 12.69
CA PRO A 41 -9.26 -14.83 11.27
C PRO A 41 -10.69 -14.56 10.81
N ALA A 42 -11.67 -14.55 11.71
CA ALA A 42 -13.08 -14.32 11.39
C ALA A 42 -13.47 -12.83 11.28
N LYS A 43 -12.50 -11.91 11.40
CA LYS A 43 -12.75 -10.48 11.18
C LYS A 43 -12.97 -10.20 9.70
N PHE A 44 -14.10 -9.58 9.39
CA PHE A 44 -14.46 -9.20 8.02
C PHE A 44 -15.16 -7.86 8.00
N GLY A 45 -14.62 -6.91 7.24
CA GLY A 45 -15.23 -5.61 6.98
C GLY A 45 -15.13 -5.27 5.50
N ILE A 46 -16.18 -4.67 4.95
CA ILE A 46 -16.23 -4.21 3.56
C ILE A 46 -16.74 -2.76 3.51
N ALA A 47 -16.08 -1.95 2.68
CA ALA A 47 -16.51 -0.58 2.40
C ALA A 47 -16.47 -0.33 0.89
N VAL A 48 -17.51 0.31 0.38
CA VAL A 48 -17.59 0.80 -1.00
C VAL A 48 -17.81 2.30 -0.93
N VAL A 49 -16.89 3.04 -1.55
CA VAL A 49 -17.03 4.50 -1.68
C VAL A 49 -17.19 4.88 -3.15
N THR A 50 -18.26 5.63 -3.42
CA THR A 50 -18.58 6.15 -4.74
C THR A 50 -17.75 7.38 -5.10
N ALA A 51 -17.74 7.77 -6.38
CA ALA A 51 -16.97 8.91 -6.87
C ALA A 51 -17.34 10.24 -6.18
N ASP A 52 -18.60 10.41 -5.77
CA ASP A 52 -19.12 11.54 -4.99
C ASP A 52 -18.87 11.43 -3.47
N GLY A 53 -18.31 10.32 -3.01
CA GLY A 53 -17.89 10.13 -1.62
C GLY A 53 -18.93 9.50 -0.70
N GLN A 54 -20.06 8.99 -1.24
CA GLN A 54 -20.97 8.19 -0.43
C GLN A 54 -20.30 6.88 -0.03
N CYS A 55 -20.29 6.59 1.27
CA CYS A 55 -19.68 5.39 1.83
C CYS A 55 -20.78 4.41 2.24
N HIS A 56 -20.69 3.18 1.75
CA HIS A 56 -21.54 2.06 2.12
C HIS A 56 -20.67 0.98 2.74
N VAL A 57 -21.12 0.38 3.84
CA VAL A 57 -20.28 -0.49 4.66
C VAL A 57 -21.06 -1.68 5.22
N ALA A 58 -20.36 -2.75 5.53
CA ALA A 58 -20.88 -3.88 6.32
C ALA A 58 -19.75 -4.62 7.05
N GLY A 59 -20.06 -5.24 8.19
CA GLY A 59 -19.11 -6.00 9.01
C GLY A 59 -18.28 -5.15 9.97
N ASP A 60 -17.06 -5.60 10.25
CA ASP A 60 -16.12 -5.04 11.23
C ASP A 60 -15.40 -3.79 10.69
N THR A 61 -16.15 -2.74 10.36
CA THR A 61 -15.62 -1.65 9.52
C THR A 61 -14.78 -0.63 10.27
N GLN A 62 -14.92 -0.56 11.59
CA GLN A 62 -14.25 0.41 12.45
C GLN A 62 -12.97 -0.16 13.09
N VAL A 63 -12.55 -1.37 12.71
CA VAL A 63 -11.32 -1.98 13.21
C VAL A 63 -10.14 -1.47 12.38
N PRO A 64 -9.23 -0.65 12.93
CA PRO A 64 -8.03 -0.25 12.21
C PRO A 64 -7.09 -1.46 12.05
N PHE A 65 -6.39 -1.50 10.93
CA PHE A 65 -5.35 -2.48 10.65
C PHE A 65 -4.19 -1.84 9.88
N SER A 66 -3.00 -2.41 10.05
CA SER A 66 -1.83 -2.03 9.23
C SER A 66 -2.13 -2.32 7.76
N VAL A 67 -2.12 -1.29 6.91
CA VAL A 67 -2.45 -1.43 5.48
C VAL A 67 -1.34 -2.08 4.66
N GLN A 68 -0.18 -2.32 5.25
CA GLN A 68 0.87 -3.17 4.71
C GLN A 68 1.23 -2.80 3.25
N SER A 69 1.25 -3.79 2.35
CA SER A 69 1.65 -3.58 0.95
C SER A 69 0.72 -2.68 0.14
N ILE A 70 -0.48 -2.35 0.64
CA ILE A 70 -1.40 -1.44 -0.05
C ILE A 70 -0.76 -0.04 -0.20
N THR A 71 0.13 0.33 0.72
CA THR A 71 0.83 1.61 0.71
C THR A 71 1.70 1.83 -0.52
N LYS A 72 2.09 0.74 -1.21
CA LYS A 72 2.85 0.80 -2.48
C LYS A 72 2.12 1.62 -3.54
N VAL A 73 0.79 1.63 -3.53
CA VAL A 73 -0.03 2.44 -4.45
C VAL A 73 0.20 3.93 -4.19
N PHE A 74 0.15 4.36 -2.93
CA PHE A 74 0.33 5.75 -2.55
C PHE A 74 1.77 6.22 -2.77
N THR A 75 2.76 5.41 -2.39
CA THR A 75 4.18 5.78 -2.60
C THR A 75 4.55 5.83 -4.07
N LEU A 76 3.97 4.97 -4.91
CA LEU A 76 4.11 5.07 -6.36
C LEU A 76 3.53 6.37 -6.92
N ALA A 77 2.32 6.74 -6.51
CA ALA A 77 1.68 7.99 -6.93
C ALA A 77 2.54 9.22 -6.59
N ILE A 78 3.12 9.24 -5.38
CA ILE A 78 4.04 10.30 -4.95
C ILE A 78 5.32 10.29 -5.78
N ALA A 79 5.95 9.11 -5.98
CA ALA A 79 7.18 9.00 -6.75
C ALA A 79 7.00 9.48 -8.20
N LEU A 80 5.90 9.11 -8.86
CA LEU A 80 5.55 9.60 -10.20
C LEU A 80 5.25 11.10 -10.20
N GLY A 81 4.52 11.59 -9.21
CA GLY A 81 4.29 13.03 -9.04
C GLY A 81 5.58 13.84 -8.88
N ARG A 82 6.66 13.25 -8.35
CA ARG A 82 7.95 13.91 -8.15
C ARG A 82 8.86 13.80 -9.36
N SER A 83 8.99 12.59 -9.91
CA SER A 83 10.06 12.24 -10.86
C SER A 83 9.54 11.83 -12.23
N GLY A 84 8.22 11.67 -12.37
CA GLY A 84 7.57 11.21 -13.59
C GLY A 84 8.18 9.92 -14.11
N ASP A 85 8.36 9.85 -15.43
CA ASP A 85 8.92 8.68 -16.11
C ASP A 85 10.34 8.30 -15.71
N GLN A 86 11.09 9.18 -15.02
CA GLN A 86 12.44 8.86 -14.57
C GLN A 86 12.47 7.68 -13.59
N LEU A 87 11.38 7.46 -12.84
CA LEU A 87 11.23 6.29 -11.97
C LEU A 87 11.39 4.98 -12.74
N TRP A 88 10.97 4.94 -14.01
CA TRP A 88 10.97 3.72 -14.82
C TRP A 88 12.36 3.26 -15.26
N HIS A 89 13.38 4.11 -15.11
CA HIS A 89 14.78 3.69 -15.26
C HIS A 89 15.23 2.82 -14.08
N ARG A 90 14.61 2.96 -12.91
CA ARG A 90 14.97 2.27 -11.66
C ARG A 90 14.09 1.06 -11.36
N VAL A 91 12.83 1.07 -11.79
CA VAL A 91 11.87 -0.02 -11.61
C VAL A 91 11.04 -0.22 -12.88
N GLY A 92 10.69 -1.46 -13.21
CA GLY A 92 9.88 -1.78 -14.38
C GLY A 92 8.38 -1.53 -14.17
N ARG A 93 7.58 -2.01 -15.12
CA ARG A 93 6.10 -1.91 -15.11
C ARG A 93 5.40 -3.25 -15.34
N GLU A 94 6.17 -4.34 -15.45
CA GLU A 94 5.66 -5.63 -15.90
C GLU A 94 5.42 -6.57 -14.73
N PRO A 95 4.46 -7.52 -14.83
CA PRO A 95 4.30 -8.57 -13.83
C PRO A 95 5.60 -9.37 -13.62
N SER A 96 5.83 -9.85 -12.40
CA SER A 96 6.89 -10.82 -12.12
C SER A 96 6.37 -12.23 -12.43
N GLY A 97 6.92 -12.90 -13.44
CA GLY A 97 6.56 -14.30 -13.77
C GLY A 97 7.08 -15.34 -12.76
N ARG A 98 7.64 -14.90 -11.64
CA ARG A 98 8.12 -15.71 -10.51
C ARG A 98 7.58 -15.11 -9.21
N ALA A 99 7.82 -15.82 -8.10
CA ALA A 99 7.49 -15.32 -6.76
C ALA A 99 8.04 -13.88 -6.58
N PHE A 100 7.18 -12.99 -6.06
CA PHE A 100 7.41 -11.55 -5.92
C PHE A 100 8.67 -11.14 -5.12
N ASN A 101 9.32 -12.10 -4.50
CA ASN A 101 10.41 -11.93 -3.55
C ASN A 101 11.65 -12.76 -3.96
N SER A 102 11.74 -13.15 -5.24
CA SER A 102 12.84 -13.92 -5.82
C SER A 102 14.10 -13.05 -5.99
N ILE A 103 15.14 -13.33 -5.20
CA ILE A 103 16.46 -12.71 -5.34
C ILE A 103 17.10 -13.09 -6.69
N VAL A 104 16.91 -14.33 -7.13
CA VAL A 104 17.43 -14.82 -8.42
C VAL A 104 16.89 -14.00 -9.59
N GLN A 105 15.61 -13.63 -9.55
CA GLN A 105 15.05 -12.75 -10.58
C GLN A 105 15.68 -11.36 -10.53
N LEU A 106 15.82 -10.79 -9.33
CA LEU A 106 16.43 -9.48 -9.16
C LEU A 106 17.89 -9.44 -9.65
N GLU A 107 18.63 -10.53 -9.46
CA GLU A 107 19.99 -10.72 -10.00
C GLU A 107 20.02 -10.74 -11.53
N GLN A 108 19.13 -11.54 -12.15
CA GLN A 108 19.01 -11.62 -13.60
C GLN A 108 18.64 -10.28 -14.23
N GLU A 109 17.90 -9.45 -13.50
CA GLU A 109 17.49 -8.11 -13.90
C GLU A 109 18.47 -7.02 -13.44
N GLN A 110 19.67 -7.42 -12.99
CA GLN A 110 20.77 -6.53 -12.62
C GLN A 110 20.35 -5.47 -11.58
N GLY A 111 19.55 -5.88 -10.60
CA GLY A 111 19.09 -5.02 -9.52
C GLY A 111 17.95 -4.06 -9.91
N ARG A 112 17.35 -4.19 -11.11
CA ARG A 112 16.16 -3.43 -11.52
C ARG A 112 14.89 -4.28 -11.30
N PRO A 113 14.05 -3.98 -10.29
CA PRO A 113 12.85 -4.78 -10.02
C PRO A 113 11.80 -4.65 -11.13
N ARG A 114 10.97 -5.69 -11.34
CA ARG A 114 9.97 -5.73 -12.42
C ARG A 114 8.86 -4.69 -12.36
N ASN A 115 8.40 -4.33 -11.17
CA ASN A 115 7.31 -3.40 -10.95
C ASN A 115 7.35 -2.86 -9.52
N PRO A 116 6.70 -1.72 -9.23
CA PRO A 116 6.67 -1.13 -7.89
C PRO A 116 5.84 -1.92 -6.86
N PHE A 117 5.07 -2.93 -7.29
CA PHE A 117 4.17 -3.69 -6.43
C PHE A 117 4.80 -4.92 -5.79
N ILE A 118 6.00 -5.32 -6.20
CA ILE A 118 6.83 -6.29 -5.48
C ILE A 118 7.73 -5.60 -4.45
N ASN A 119 8.19 -6.31 -3.41
CA ASN A 119 8.96 -5.71 -2.32
C ASN A 119 10.20 -4.94 -2.80
N ALA A 120 10.99 -5.53 -3.70
CA ALA A 120 12.18 -4.86 -4.23
C ALA A 120 11.84 -3.55 -4.97
N GLY A 121 10.75 -3.55 -5.76
CA GLY A 121 10.29 -2.35 -6.47
C GLY A 121 9.75 -1.29 -5.54
N ALA A 122 9.03 -1.68 -4.49
CA ALA A 122 8.56 -0.76 -3.47
C ALA A 122 9.70 -0.15 -2.65
N ILE A 123 10.77 -0.90 -2.36
CA ILE A 123 11.97 -0.37 -1.71
C ILE A 123 12.62 0.70 -2.60
N VAL A 124 12.77 0.44 -3.90
CA VAL A 124 13.29 1.44 -4.86
C VAL A 124 12.36 2.66 -4.96
N THR A 125 11.04 2.45 -4.99
CA THR A 125 10.04 3.53 -5.02
C THR A 125 10.10 4.37 -3.75
N THR A 126 10.30 3.73 -2.60
CA THR A 126 10.48 4.41 -1.31
C THR A 126 11.77 5.21 -1.29
N ASP A 127 12.86 4.68 -1.85
CA ASP A 127 14.13 5.41 -2.01
C ASP A 127 13.97 6.64 -2.92
N GLU A 128 13.16 6.54 -3.98
CA GLU A 128 12.81 7.69 -4.85
C GLU A 128 12.01 8.75 -4.10
N VAL A 129 11.00 8.35 -3.31
CA VAL A 129 10.26 9.28 -2.45
C VAL A 129 11.22 9.90 -1.44
N LEU A 130 12.05 9.11 -0.75
CA LEU A 130 13.02 9.60 0.22
C LEU A 130 13.96 10.65 -0.39
N GLY A 131 14.54 10.37 -1.55
CA GLY A 131 15.50 11.26 -2.21
C GLY A 131 16.67 11.59 -1.27
N ASN A 132 17.04 12.88 -1.18
CA ASN A 132 18.08 13.38 -0.27
C ASN A 132 17.54 13.89 1.07
N ARG A 133 16.28 13.59 1.42
CA ARG A 133 15.60 14.11 2.61
C ARG A 133 15.70 13.16 3.78
N GLU A 134 15.42 13.65 4.99
CA GLU A 134 15.34 12.79 6.17
C GLU A 134 14.09 11.89 6.14
N PRO A 135 14.14 10.66 6.69
CA PRO A 135 13.00 9.74 6.73
C PRO A 135 11.72 10.39 7.26
N ARG A 136 11.82 11.22 8.31
CA ARG A 136 10.67 11.92 8.88
C ARG A 136 9.95 12.83 7.87
N GLU A 137 10.68 13.43 6.93
CA GLU A 137 10.14 14.38 5.96
C GLU A 137 9.45 13.64 4.82
N ALA A 138 10.03 12.51 4.40
CA ALA A 138 9.41 11.61 3.43
C ALA A 138 8.12 10.99 4.00
N LEU A 139 8.16 10.52 5.26
CA LEU A 139 6.99 9.99 5.96
C LEU A 139 5.91 11.06 6.13
N ALA A 140 6.26 12.30 6.48
CA ALA A 140 5.30 13.39 6.59
C ALA A 140 4.59 13.67 5.26
N GLU A 141 5.29 13.60 4.12
CA GLU A 141 4.67 13.74 2.79
C GLU A 141 3.73 12.57 2.48
N ILE A 142 4.14 11.33 2.76
CA ILE A 142 3.30 10.14 2.56
C ILE A 142 2.03 10.22 3.42
N MET A 143 2.18 10.53 4.71
CA MET A 143 1.05 10.69 5.64
C MET A 143 0.11 11.78 5.18
N ARG A 144 0.63 12.94 4.76
CA ARG A 144 -0.20 14.05 4.25
C ARG A 144 -0.97 13.61 3.00
N PHE A 145 -0.31 12.97 2.05
CA PHE A 145 -0.98 12.47 0.83
C PHE A 145 -2.13 11.51 1.18
N VAL A 146 -1.89 10.54 2.07
CA VAL A 146 -2.89 9.55 2.46
C VAL A 146 -4.05 10.19 3.23
N ARG A 147 -3.77 11.11 4.15
CA ARG A 147 -4.79 11.85 4.93
C ARG A 147 -5.64 12.74 4.04
N GLU A 148 -5.02 13.46 3.10
CA GLU A 148 -5.73 14.25 2.08
C GLU A 148 -6.62 13.35 1.21
N ALA A 149 -6.12 12.18 0.79
CA ALA A 149 -6.90 11.22 0.03
C ALA A 149 -8.09 10.64 0.82
N ALA A 150 -7.88 10.34 2.10
CA ALA A 150 -8.91 9.81 2.97
C ALA A 150 -9.92 10.88 3.43
N GLY A 151 -9.56 12.16 3.38
CA GLY A 151 -10.36 13.27 3.90
C GLY A 151 -10.39 13.33 5.43
N THR A 152 -9.37 12.78 6.10
CA THR A 152 -9.26 12.77 7.58
C THR A 152 -7.81 12.78 8.04
N ASP A 153 -7.55 13.41 9.18
CA ASP A 153 -6.23 13.42 9.83
C ASP A 153 -6.00 12.22 10.75
N ASP A 154 -7.03 11.42 11.01
CA ASP A 154 -7.01 10.29 11.96
C ASP A 154 -6.46 8.99 11.35
N ILE A 155 -5.29 9.10 10.73
CA ILE A 155 -4.51 7.98 10.19
C ILE A 155 -3.12 8.13 10.77
N HIS A 156 -2.60 7.09 11.41
CA HIS A 156 -1.32 7.14 12.14
C HIS A 156 -0.46 5.94 11.78
N ILE A 157 0.83 6.01 12.10
CA ILE A 157 1.75 4.90 11.96
C ILE A 157 1.72 4.10 13.26
N ASN A 158 1.58 2.78 13.16
CA ASN A 158 1.74 1.90 14.30
C ASN A 158 3.22 1.62 14.53
N ASP A 159 3.81 2.34 15.48
CA ASP A 159 5.23 2.21 15.83
C ASP A 159 5.61 0.78 16.27
N THR A 160 4.68 0.04 16.87
CA THR A 160 4.93 -1.35 17.29
C THR A 160 5.04 -2.28 16.08
N VAL A 161 4.16 -2.12 15.09
CA VAL A 161 4.23 -2.86 13.84
C VAL A 161 5.48 -2.45 13.05
N ALA A 162 5.79 -1.16 12.94
CA ALA A 162 6.98 -0.68 12.23
C ALA A 162 8.29 -1.21 12.85
N ALA A 163 8.38 -1.24 14.17
CA ALA A 163 9.52 -1.83 14.89
C ALA A 163 9.61 -3.34 14.62
N SER A 164 8.48 -4.05 14.69
CA SER A 164 8.48 -5.49 14.42
C SER A 164 8.83 -5.82 12.96
N GLU A 165 8.36 -5.06 11.99
CA GLU A 165 8.75 -5.21 10.58
C GLU A 165 10.26 -4.99 10.39
N THR A 166 10.87 -4.12 11.19
CA THR A 166 12.32 -3.91 11.20
C THR A 166 13.05 -5.13 11.75
N ASP A 167 12.61 -5.66 12.90
CA ASP A 167 13.25 -6.78 13.58
C ASP A 167 13.18 -8.09 12.78
N PHE A 168 12.04 -8.35 12.12
CA PHE A 168 11.80 -9.59 11.37
C PHE A 168 12.00 -9.41 9.85
N GLY A 169 12.33 -8.20 9.39
CA GLY A 169 12.42 -7.81 7.99
C GLY A 169 13.64 -8.31 7.21
N HIS A 170 14.32 -9.37 7.66
CA HIS A 170 15.61 -9.85 7.11
C HIS A 170 15.62 -10.00 5.58
N ARG A 171 14.49 -10.46 5.02
CA ARG A 171 14.37 -10.61 3.56
C ARG A 171 14.39 -9.26 2.84
N ASN A 172 13.73 -8.25 3.40
CA ASN A 172 13.75 -6.91 2.83
C ASN A 172 15.14 -6.26 2.98
N PHE A 173 15.86 -6.53 4.08
CA PHE A 173 17.28 -6.18 4.21
C PHE A 173 18.15 -6.82 3.12
N ALA A 174 18.00 -8.13 2.89
CA ALA A 174 18.72 -8.81 1.82
C ALA A 174 18.43 -8.17 0.44
N LEU A 175 17.16 -7.88 0.13
CA LEU A 175 16.78 -7.18 -1.10
C LEU A 175 17.41 -5.78 -1.17
N ALA A 176 17.37 -5.00 -0.09
CA ALA A 176 17.90 -3.64 -0.08
C ALA A 176 19.43 -3.59 -0.26
N HIS A 177 20.18 -4.48 0.40
CA HIS A 177 21.62 -4.60 0.17
C HIS A 177 21.95 -5.05 -1.26
N PHE A 178 21.13 -5.93 -1.83
CA PHE A 178 21.29 -6.36 -3.21
C PHE A 178 21.01 -5.22 -4.20
N LEU A 179 19.93 -4.45 -4.00
CA LEU A 179 19.67 -3.24 -4.78
C LEU A 179 20.81 -2.23 -4.67
N LYS A 180 21.40 -2.09 -3.46
CA LYS A 180 22.54 -1.21 -3.22
C LYS A 180 23.79 -1.65 -3.97
N SER A 181 24.09 -2.95 -4.03
CA SER A 181 25.27 -3.46 -4.73
C SER A 181 25.22 -3.24 -6.25
N TYR A 182 24.01 -3.22 -6.84
CA TYR A 182 23.78 -2.84 -8.24
C TYR A 182 23.63 -1.33 -8.47
N GLY A 183 23.79 -0.50 -7.43
CA GLY A 183 23.68 0.96 -7.54
C GLY A 183 22.26 1.48 -7.75
N ASN A 184 21.23 0.64 -7.58
CA ASN A 184 19.82 1.04 -7.75
C ASN A 184 19.18 1.56 -6.44
N LEU A 185 19.95 1.66 -5.37
CA LEU A 185 19.56 2.31 -4.11
C LEU A 185 20.50 3.48 -3.83
N ILE A 186 19.96 4.71 -3.78
CA ILE A 186 20.74 5.93 -3.55
C ILE A 186 21.07 6.05 -2.06
N ASN A 187 20.09 5.85 -1.18
CA ASN A 187 20.28 5.92 0.26
C ASN A 187 20.89 4.63 0.83
N ALA A 188 21.21 4.65 2.13
CA ALA A 188 21.60 3.46 2.87
C ALA A 188 20.39 2.52 3.06
N PRO A 189 20.55 1.18 2.94
CA PRO A 189 19.47 0.21 3.14
C PRO A 189 18.63 0.43 4.40
N GLU A 190 19.27 0.71 5.54
CA GLU A 190 18.63 0.93 6.84
C GLU A 190 17.70 2.16 6.82
N ARG A 191 18.14 3.23 6.16
CA ARG A 191 17.39 4.48 6.04
C ARG A 191 16.17 4.31 5.13
N THR A 192 16.34 3.65 3.99
CA THR A 192 15.24 3.36 3.08
C THR A 192 14.24 2.38 3.71
N LEU A 193 14.73 1.31 4.32
CA LEU A 193 13.88 0.30 4.95
C LEU A 193 13.15 0.82 6.17
N GLY A 194 13.79 1.66 6.98
CA GLY A 194 13.10 2.38 8.05
C GLY A 194 11.91 3.16 7.51
N THR A 195 12.10 3.95 6.45
CA THR A 195 10.99 4.67 5.79
C THR A 195 9.92 3.72 5.25
N TYR A 196 10.33 2.62 4.63
CA TYR A 196 9.44 1.61 4.03
C TYR A 196 8.55 0.93 5.08
N PHE A 197 9.15 0.45 6.17
CA PHE A 197 8.42 -0.22 7.25
C PHE A 197 7.44 0.71 7.96
N HIS A 198 7.83 1.96 8.21
CA HIS A 198 6.95 2.94 8.85
C HIS A 198 5.73 3.25 8.01
N HIS A 199 5.87 3.44 6.69
CA HIS A 199 4.68 3.68 5.88
C HIS A 199 3.82 2.40 5.75
N CYS A 200 4.43 1.20 5.64
CA CYS A 200 3.67 -0.06 5.63
C CYS A 200 2.85 -0.26 6.91
N ALA A 201 3.32 0.26 8.03
CA ALA A 201 2.65 0.21 9.33
C ALA A 201 1.57 1.28 9.55
N MET A 202 1.20 2.08 8.53
CA MET A 202 0.04 2.98 8.62
C MET A 202 -1.22 2.18 8.94
N GLU A 203 -1.99 2.64 9.92
CA GLU A 203 -3.26 2.03 10.30
C GLU A 203 -4.44 2.79 9.71
N MET A 204 -5.34 2.04 9.07
CA MET A 204 -6.60 2.57 8.55
C MET A 204 -7.73 1.61 8.84
N THR A 205 -8.93 2.14 8.96
CA THR A 205 -10.16 1.37 8.82
C THR A 205 -10.44 1.05 7.33
N VAL A 206 -11.33 0.10 7.04
CA VAL A 206 -11.74 -0.18 5.65
C VAL A 206 -12.39 1.03 4.99
N GLU A 207 -13.07 1.88 5.78
CA GLU A 207 -13.70 3.12 5.31
C GLU A 207 -12.66 4.16 4.92
N GLN A 208 -11.68 4.40 5.80
CA GLN A 208 -10.56 5.31 5.52
C GLN A 208 -9.76 4.84 4.31
N LEU A 209 -9.51 3.54 4.20
CA LEU A 209 -8.79 2.99 3.05
C LEU A 209 -9.58 3.12 1.75
N ALA A 210 -10.90 2.87 1.77
CA ALA A 210 -11.76 3.04 0.60
C ALA A 210 -11.83 4.51 0.17
N MET A 211 -11.94 5.43 1.12
CA MET A 211 -11.85 6.88 0.87
C MET A 211 -10.50 7.24 0.24
N ALA A 212 -9.40 6.78 0.84
CA ALA A 212 -8.04 7.03 0.34
C ALA A 212 -7.84 6.48 -1.07
N GLY A 213 -8.46 5.36 -1.43
CA GLY A 213 -8.38 4.76 -2.76
C GLY A 213 -9.13 5.54 -3.86
N ARG A 214 -10.03 6.46 -3.50
CA ARG A 214 -10.84 7.22 -4.49
C ARG A 214 -9.99 8.01 -5.47
N PHE A 215 -8.78 8.46 -5.08
CA PHE A 215 -7.91 9.25 -5.96
C PHE A 215 -7.53 8.52 -7.27
N LEU A 216 -7.70 7.20 -7.32
CA LEU A 216 -7.49 6.37 -8.52
C LEU A 216 -8.66 6.46 -9.52
N ILE A 217 -9.81 6.96 -9.09
CA ILE A 217 -11.00 7.09 -9.91
C ILE A 217 -10.85 8.33 -10.79
N GLU A 218 -10.90 8.14 -12.11
CA GLU A 218 -10.94 9.24 -13.06
C GLU A 218 -12.36 9.79 -13.18
N ALA A 219 -12.73 10.67 -12.24
CA ALA A 219 -14.04 11.32 -12.21
C ALA A 219 -13.95 12.81 -11.81
N PRO A 220 -14.83 13.69 -12.33
CA PRO A 220 -14.84 15.11 -11.98
C PRO A 220 -15.01 15.41 -10.48
N GLU A 221 -15.70 14.53 -9.76
CA GLU A 221 -16.04 14.67 -8.34
C GLU A 221 -14.88 14.31 -7.40
N VAL A 222 -13.82 13.71 -7.94
CA VAL A 222 -12.67 13.22 -7.16
C VAL A 222 -11.53 14.25 -7.18
N PRO A 223 -11.02 14.67 -6.01
CA PRO A 223 -9.85 15.53 -5.94
C PRO A 223 -8.64 14.92 -6.66
N ARG A 224 -8.03 15.67 -7.58
CA ARG A 224 -6.80 15.23 -8.27
C ARG A 224 -5.59 15.46 -7.38
N LEU A 225 -5.11 14.38 -6.77
CA LEU A 225 -3.89 14.39 -5.95
C LEU A 225 -2.61 14.22 -6.78
N VAL A 226 -2.73 13.75 -8.03
CA VAL A 226 -1.61 13.59 -8.96
C VAL A 226 -1.87 14.45 -10.20
N ALA A 227 -0.88 15.27 -10.60
CA ALA A 227 -1.01 16.14 -11.76
C ALA A 227 -0.89 15.35 -13.08
N PRO A 228 -1.80 15.54 -14.07
CA PRO A 228 -1.77 14.80 -15.34
C PRO A 228 -0.51 15.00 -16.18
N SER A 229 0.19 16.13 -16.01
CA SER A 229 1.41 16.45 -16.77
C SER A 229 2.66 15.74 -16.27
N ARG A 230 2.53 14.83 -15.29
CA ARG A 230 3.65 14.11 -14.64
C ARG A 230 3.48 12.59 -14.68
N ILE A 231 2.51 12.08 -15.44
CA ILE A 231 2.26 10.65 -15.68
C ILE A 231 2.45 10.39 -17.18
#